data_AF-A0A9N7LSI4-F1
#
_entry.id   AF-A0A9N7LSI4-F1
#
_cell.length_a   1.000
_cell.length_b   1.000
_cell.length_c   1.000
_cell.angle_alpha   90.00
_cell.angle_beta   90.00
_cell.angle_gamma   90.00
#
_symmetry.space_group_name_H-M   'P 1'
#
loop_
_entity.id
_entity.type
_entity.pdbx_description
1 polymer ?
#
loop_
_entity_poly.entity_id
_entity_poly.type
_entity_poly.pdbx_seq_one_letter_code
_entity_poly.pdbx_strand_id
1 'polypeptide(L)'
;MTTSKNPVTVDAPVLAAAGDALRGLSFPSPPKPPIGLEMDYAVIAANEVLPHIYFAVKDVLNTAQSTLHQLGSNIVTAANTYTNTDKTLGEQLSQYKFQPPAAANPAPAGTGVED
;
A
#
# COMPACT_ATOMS: atom_id res chain seq x y z
N MET A 1 -25.11 7.91 -16.49
CA MET A 1 -23.86 7.27 -16.02
C MET A 1 -24.07 6.81 -14.60
N THR A 2 -24.33 5.53 -14.38
CA THR A 2 -24.54 4.94 -13.05
C THR A 2 -23.20 4.46 -12.52
N THR A 3 -22.56 5.26 -11.66
CA THR A 3 -21.37 4.80 -10.92
C THR A 3 -21.81 3.68 -9.98
N SER A 4 -21.49 2.44 -10.33
CA SER A 4 -21.69 1.30 -9.44
C SER A 4 -20.79 1.51 -8.21
N LYS A 5 -21.37 2.00 -7.11
CA LYS A 5 -20.70 2.15 -5.81
C LYS A 5 -20.57 0.76 -5.19
N ASN A 6 -19.59 -0.02 -5.65
CA ASN A 6 -19.12 -1.12 -4.83
C ASN A 6 -18.39 -0.51 -3.62
N PRO A 7 -18.80 -0.84 -2.37
CA PRO A 7 -18.11 -0.36 -1.19
C PRO A 7 -16.67 -0.86 -1.21
N VAL A 8 -15.72 0.07 -1.08
CA VAL A 8 -14.31 -0.26 -0.98
C VAL A 8 -14.01 -0.64 0.46
N THR A 9 -13.67 -1.90 0.70
CA THR A 9 -13.17 -2.36 2.01
C THR A 9 -11.64 -2.25 2.00
N VAL A 10 -11.07 -1.56 2.97
CA VAL A 10 -9.61 -1.38 3.10
C VAL A 10 -9.16 -1.93 4.45
N ASP A 11 -8.21 -2.87 4.42
CA ASP A 11 -7.44 -3.26 5.61
C ASP A 11 -6.27 -2.27 5.75
N ALA A 12 -6.48 -1.23 6.56
CA ALA A 12 -5.49 -0.17 6.75
C ALA A 12 -4.18 -0.66 7.38
N PRO A 13 -4.17 -1.56 8.40
CA PRO A 13 -2.94 -2.16 8.90
C PRO A 13 -2.13 -2.90 7.84
N VAL A 14 -2.78 -3.73 7.02
CA VAL A 14 -2.10 -4.46 5.93
C VAL A 14 -1.57 -3.48 4.88
N LEU A 15 -2.34 -2.45 4.55
CA LEU A 15 -1.92 -1.42 3.61
C LEU A 15 -0.69 -0.65 4.11
N ALA A 16 -0.67 -0.24 5.39
CA ALA A 16 0.48 0.41 6.01
C ALA A 16 1.71 -0.49 5.99
N ALA A 17 1.58 -1.77 6.37
CA ALA A 17 2.66 -2.74 6.35
C ALA A 17 3.23 -2.94 4.94
N ALA A 18 2.38 -2.97 3.91
CA ALA A 18 2.83 -3.05 2.53
C ALA A 18 3.61 -1.79 2.10
N GLY A 19 3.16 -0.61 2.52
CA GLY A 19 3.87 0.65 2.27
C GLY A 19 5.25 0.69 2.94
N ASP A 20 5.36 0.23 4.19
CA ASP A 20 6.63 0.14 4.89
C ASP A 20 7.57 -0.91 4.28
N ALA A 21 7.04 -2.04 3.81
CA ALA A 21 7.82 -3.03 3.08
C ALA A 21 8.47 -2.44 1.82
N LEU A 22 7.73 -1.63 1.04
CA LEU A 22 8.25 -0.97 -0.15
C LEU A 22 9.34 0.07 0.19
N ARG A 23 9.16 0.83 1.28
CA ARG A 23 10.16 1.80 1.77
C ARG A 23 11.45 1.12 2.23
N GLY A 24 11.34 -0.09 2.76
CA GLY A 24 12.45 -0.89 3.26
C GLY A 24 13.24 -1.63 2.19
N LEU A 25 12.84 -1.59 0.91
CA LEU A 25 13.55 -2.28 -0.16
C LEU A 25 14.94 -1.67 -0.40
N SER A 26 15.98 -2.50 -0.24
CA SER A 26 17.36 -2.17 -0.58
C SER A 26 17.71 -2.74 -1.95
N PHE A 27 18.28 -1.91 -2.82
CA PHE A 27 18.74 -2.35 -4.14
C PHE A 27 20.24 -2.64 -4.09
N PRO A 28 20.71 -3.69 -4.78
CA PRO A 28 22.14 -3.99 -4.86
C PRO A 28 22.86 -2.93 -5.70
N SER A 29 24.17 -2.76 -5.45
CA SER A 29 25.02 -1.98 -6.36
C SER A 29 25.42 -2.84 -7.56
N PRO A 30 25.46 -2.29 -8.79
CA PRO A 30 25.95 -3.03 -9.93
C PRO A 30 27.44 -3.39 -9.74
N PRO A 31 27.91 -4.52 -10.28
CA PRO A 31 29.33 -4.87 -10.26
C PRO A 31 30.17 -3.79 -10.93
N LYS A 32 31.31 -3.43 -10.34
CA LYS A 32 32.22 -2.47 -10.95
C LYS A 32 32.81 -3.06 -12.24
N PRO A 33 32.94 -2.26 -13.32
CA PRO A 33 33.61 -2.69 -14.53
C PRO A 33 35.06 -3.15 -14.24
N PRO A 34 35.51 -4.26 -14.84
CA PRO A 34 36.93 -4.58 -14.87
C PRO A 34 37.67 -3.55 -15.73
N ILE A 35 38.93 -3.26 -15.37
CA ILE A 35 39.82 -2.41 -16.16
C ILE A 35 40.86 -3.32 -16.81
N GLY A 36 40.84 -3.41 -18.13
CA GLY A 36 41.92 -4.06 -18.90
C GLY A 36 43.09 -3.11 -19.10
N LEU A 37 44.32 -3.62 -19.05
CA LEU A 37 45.54 -2.81 -19.25
C LEU A 37 46.18 -3.03 -20.64
N GLU A 38 45.62 -3.93 -21.43
CA GLU A 38 46.13 -4.28 -22.76
C GLU A 38 45.75 -3.21 -23.79
N MET A 39 46.65 -2.95 -24.75
CA MET A 39 46.47 -1.98 -25.83
C MET A 39 45.68 -2.55 -27.03
N ASP A 40 44.94 -3.65 -26.84
CA ASP A 40 44.07 -4.19 -27.87
C ASP A 40 42.83 -3.30 -28.05
N TYR A 41 42.40 -3.13 -29.30
CA TYR A 41 41.26 -2.26 -29.64
C TYR A 41 39.97 -2.68 -28.93
N ALA A 42 39.74 -3.98 -28.73
CA ALA A 42 38.56 -4.46 -28.01
C ALA A 42 38.62 -4.10 -26.51
N VAL A 43 39.81 -4.17 -25.90
CA VAL A 43 40.03 -3.81 -24.49
C VAL A 43 39.85 -2.31 -24.28
N ILE A 44 40.39 -1.48 -25.18
CA ILE A 44 40.20 -0.02 -25.15
C ILE A 44 38.71 0.32 -25.25
N ALA A 45 38.00 -0.27 -26.22
CA ALA A 45 36.56 -0.05 -26.37
C ALA A 45 35.75 -0.51 -25.15
N ALA A 46 36.11 -1.65 -24.55
CA ALA A 46 35.45 -2.14 -23.34
C ALA A 46 35.67 -1.21 -22.14
N ASN A 47 36.90 -0.71 -21.94
CA ASN A 47 37.23 0.25 -20.90
C ASN A 47 36.46 1.58 -21.06
N GLU A 48 36.12 1.96 -22.29
CA GLU A 48 35.32 3.16 -22.57
C GLU A 48 33.82 2.92 -22.32
N VAL A 49 33.27 1.79 -22.76
CA VAL A 49 31.82 1.54 -22.77
C VAL A 49 31.31 1.02 -21.42
N LEU A 50 32.02 0.11 -20.76
CA LEU A 50 31.54 -0.53 -19.54
C LEU A 50 31.27 0.46 -18.39
N PRO A 51 32.06 1.53 -18.19
CA PRO A 51 31.72 2.58 -17.22
C PRO A 51 30.39 3.26 -17.50
N HIS A 52 30.09 3.58 -18.76
CA HIS A 52 28.81 4.19 -19.14
C HIS A 52 27.63 3.29 -18.79
N ILE A 53 27.73 1.99 -19.09
CA ILE A 53 26.71 1.00 -18.72
C ILE A 53 26.57 0.90 -17.19
N TYR A 54 27.68 0.83 -16.46
CA TYR A 54 27.68 0.77 -15.00
C TYR A 54 26.97 1.95 -14.36
N PHE A 55 27.27 3.18 -14.80
CA PHE A 55 26.60 4.37 -14.28
C PHE A 55 25.12 4.42 -14.65
N ALA A 56 24.76 4.07 -15.89
CA ALA A 56 23.36 4.01 -16.31
C ALA A 56 22.55 3.02 -15.46
N VAL A 57 23.08 1.82 -15.21
CA VAL A 57 22.42 0.82 -14.36
C VAL A 57 22.33 1.33 -12.92
N LYS A 58 23.40 1.93 -12.39
CA LYS A 58 23.41 2.51 -11.04
C LYS A 58 22.33 3.58 -10.88
N ASP A 59 22.18 4.47 -11.86
CA ASP A 59 21.19 5.56 -11.82
C ASP A 59 19.76 5.03 -11.91
N VAL A 60 19.51 4.03 -12.76
CA VAL A 60 18.20 3.37 -12.84
C VAL A 60 17.83 2.71 -11.51
N LEU A 61 18.76 1.99 -10.87
CA LEU A 61 18.52 1.34 -9.58
C LEU A 61 18.22 2.35 -8.47
N ASN A 62 18.99 3.45 -8.39
CA ASN A 62 18.76 4.51 -7.42
C ASN A 62 17.40 5.19 -7.64
N THR A 63 17.05 5.45 -8.90
CA THR A 63 15.76 6.06 -9.27
C THR A 63 14.59 5.14 -8.93
N ALA A 64 14.72 3.84 -9.21
CA ALA A 64 13.72 2.84 -8.87
C ALA A 64 13.52 2.74 -7.35
N GLN A 65 14.61 2.69 -6.58
CA GLN A 65 14.56 2.68 -5.12
C GLN A 65 13.86 3.92 -4.57
N SER A 66 14.21 5.10 -5.06
CA SER A 66 13.57 6.37 -4.66
C SER A 66 12.07 6.37 -4.97
N THR A 67 11.69 5.90 -6.16
CA THR A 67 10.29 5.83 -6.59
C THR A 67 9.48 4.85 -5.74
N LEU A 68 10.04 3.68 -5.42
CA LEU A 68 9.40 2.70 -4.54
C LEU A 68 9.28 3.20 -3.11
N HIS A 69 10.29 3.92 -2.61
CA HIS A 69 10.21 4.57 -1.30
C HIS A 69 9.09 5.63 -1.27
N GLN A 70 8.97 6.44 -2.32
CA GLN A 70 7.87 7.42 -2.43
C GLN A 70 6.51 6.73 -2.52
N LEU A 71 6.40 5.67 -3.33
CA LEU A 71 5.18 4.87 -3.44
C LEU A 71 4.77 4.30 -2.08
N GLY A 72 5.70 3.68 -1.35
CA GLY A 72 5.45 3.16 -0.02
C GLY A 72 5.02 4.25 0.97
N SER A 73 5.62 5.44 0.90
CA SER A 73 5.22 6.60 1.73
C SER A 73 3.79 7.07 1.43
N ASN A 74 3.41 7.10 0.15
CA ASN A 74 2.05 7.43 -0.27
C ASN A 74 1.04 6.39 0.23
N ILE A 75 1.39 5.10 0.19
CA ILE A 75 0.56 4.00 0.68
C ILE A 75 0.34 4.10 2.19
N VAL A 76 1.39 4.34 2.99
CA VAL A 76 1.26 4.56 4.44
C VAL A 76 0.36 5.77 4.73
N THR A 77 0.53 6.85 3.97
CA THR A 77 -0.31 8.05 4.11
C THR A 77 -1.79 7.74 3.82
N ALA A 78 -2.07 6.93 2.79
CA ALA A 78 -3.42 6.48 2.47
C ALA A 78 -4.00 5.61 3.60
N ALA A 79 -3.23 4.65 4.13
CA ALA A 79 -3.65 3.81 5.26
C ALA A 79 -4.00 4.63 6.51
N ASN A 80 -3.19 5.64 6.83
CA ASN A 80 -3.47 6.57 7.93
C ASN A 80 -4.73 7.38 7.68
N THR A 81 -4.96 7.81 6.44
CA THR A 81 -6.18 8.53 6.05
C THR A 81 -7.43 7.67 6.25
N TYR A 82 -7.39 6.39 5.83
CA TYR A 82 -8.49 5.46 6.06
C TYR A 82 -8.74 5.23 7.55
N THR A 83 -7.67 4.96 8.32
CA THR A 83 -7.78 4.75 9.78
C THR A 83 -8.40 5.95 10.49
N ASN A 84 -7.98 7.17 10.13
CA ASN A 84 -8.49 8.39 10.74
C ASN A 84 -9.95 8.67 10.34
N THR A 85 -10.32 8.34 9.10
CA THR A 85 -11.70 8.44 8.61
C THR A 85 -12.61 7.48 9.36
N ASP A 86 -12.21 6.21 9.48
CA ASP A 86 -12.98 5.18 10.22
C ASP A 86 -13.14 5.55 11.68
N LYS A 87 -12.07 6.03 12.32
CA LYS A 87 -12.12 6.52 13.70
C LYS A 87 -13.12 7.67 13.86
N THR A 88 -13.03 8.68 12.99
CA THR A 88 -13.93 9.84 13.02
C THR A 88 -15.39 9.43 12.83
N LEU A 89 -15.66 8.51 11.89
CA LEU A 89 -17.00 7.98 11.65
C LEU A 89 -17.51 7.18 12.86
N GLY A 90 -16.66 6.36 13.48
CA GLY A 90 -17.00 5.62 14.70
C GLY A 90 -17.34 6.55 15.87
N GLU A 91 -16.55 7.61 16.06
CA GLU A 91 -16.81 8.64 17.07
C GLU A 91 -18.13 9.37 16.82
N GLN A 92 -18.39 9.80 15.59
CA GLN A 92 -19.68 10.42 15.20
C GLN A 92 -20.86 9.48 15.43
N LEU A 93 -20.71 8.21 15.05
CA LEU A 93 -21.75 7.20 15.21
C LEU A 93 -22.05 6.92 16.68
N SER A 94 -21.02 6.91 17.54
CA SER A 94 -21.17 6.68 18.99
C SER A 94 -22.00 7.75 19.71
N GLN A 95 -22.12 8.95 19.12
CA GLN A 95 -22.98 10.02 19.65
C GLN A 95 -24.47 9.70 19.52
N TYR A 96 -24.83 8.83 18.57
CA TYR A 96 -26.19 8.35 18.40
C TYR A 96 -26.39 7.16 19.33
N LYS A 97 -27.27 7.31 20.33
CA LYS A 97 -27.71 6.19 21.16
C LYS A 97 -28.54 5.25 20.30
N PHE A 98 -27.90 4.23 19.73
CA PHE A 98 -28.61 3.11 19.12
C PHE A 98 -29.31 2.33 20.23
N GLN A 99 -30.55 2.72 20.54
CA GLN A 99 -31.39 1.93 21.42
C GLN A 99 -31.69 0.61 20.71
N PRO A 100 -31.44 -0.55 21.36
CA PRO A 100 -31.89 -1.82 20.82
C PRO A 100 -33.41 -1.75 20.64
N PRO A 101 -33.98 -2.41 19.60
CA PRO A 101 -35.42 -2.46 19.42
C PRO A 101 -36.05 -2.92 20.74
N ALA A 102 -36.99 -2.14 21.27
CA ALA A 102 -37.77 -2.58 22.42
C ALA A 102 -38.32 -3.97 22.08
N ALA A 103 -38.04 -4.96 22.94
CA ALA A 103 -38.53 -6.31 22.76
C ALA A 103 -40.02 -6.22 22.40
N ALA A 104 -40.37 -6.74 21.23
CA ALA A 104 -41.73 -6.68 20.73
C ALA A 104 -42.66 -7.17 21.85
N ASN A 105 -43.56 -6.28 22.27
CA ASN A 105 -44.54 -6.52 23.31
C ASN A 105 -45.20 -7.89 23.04
N PRO A 106 -45.17 -8.86 23.97
CA PRO A 106 -45.84 -10.13 23.73
C PRO A 106 -47.34 -9.84 23.54
N ALA A 107 -47.85 -10.13 22.35
CA ALA A 107 -49.26 -10.00 22.02
C ALA A 107 -50.10 -10.81 23.03
N PRO A 108 -51.28 -10.31 23.45
CA PRO A 108 -52.10 -11.00 24.43
C PRO A 108 -52.53 -12.37 23.88
N ALA A 109 -52.29 -13.41 24.67
CA ALA A 109 -52.73 -14.76 24.37
C ALA A 109 -54.25 -14.77 24.17
N GLY A 110 -54.69 -15.05 22.94
CA GLY A 110 -56.09 -15.33 22.65
C GLY A 110 -56.50 -16.60 23.39
N THR A 111 -57.46 -16.46 24.30
CA THR A 111 -58.17 -17.58 24.93
C THR A 111 -59.01 -18.29 23.87
N GLY A 112 -58.53 -19.44 23.40
CA GLY A 112 -59.34 -20.41 22.67
C GLY A 112 -60.22 -21.16 23.67
N VAL A 113 -61.53 -21.00 23.54
CA VAL A 113 -62.54 -21.89 24.16
C VAL A 113 -62.83 -22.96 23.12
N GLU A 114 -62.42 -24.20 23.39
CA GLU A 114 -62.84 -25.39 22.64
C GLU A 114 -64.24 -25.82 23.11
N ASP A 115 -65.09 -26.17 22.15
CA ASP A 115 -66.42 -26.79 22.31
C ASP A 115 -66.33 -28.24 21.80
#